data_AF-A0A928GPQ0-F1
#
_entry.id   AF-A0A928GPQ0-F1
#
_cell.length_a   1.000
_cell.length_b   1.000
_cell.length_c   1.000
_cell.angle_alpha   90.00
_cell.angle_beta   90.00
_cell.angle_gamma   90.00
#
_symmetry.space_group_name_H-M   'P 1'
#
loop_
_entity.id
_entity.type
_entity.pdbx_description
1 polymer ?
#
loop_
_entity_poly.entity_id
_entity_poly.type
_entity_poly.pdbx_seq_one_letter_code
_entity_poly.pdbx_strand_id
1 'polypeptide(L)'
;MINITIAGDLGSGKSTVANHLINNINYRIESAGLIFRRLAEQHGMTAKEFNQFIESNPKYDNMVDDAIKEMGEKEENIIFDSRLAWYFVPKSFKIYMYVDIDTATERIFNDKGRVSESYSDMETAKKEIIERRQSEVLRYKTFYNVDIDNYNNYDFIIDTSHATKEEVNELVLSSFLAFEQGKEYNKVWMSPKNLDLSKDNENIKDNVSNEIEIVKKEGRFHVIKGHEKIREAIKEGKNLVAIKAIHE
;
A
#
# COMPACT_ATOMS: atom_id res chain seq x y z
N MET A 1 0.65 16.34 17.44
CA MET A 1 0.10 15.88 16.15
C MET A 1 0.95 14.68 15.74
N ILE A 2 0.74 14.04 14.59
CA ILE A 2 1.43 12.78 14.26
C ILE A 2 1.84 12.76 12.79
N ASN A 3 2.92 12.06 12.44
CA ASN A 3 3.28 11.87 11.04
C ASN A 3 2.34 10.88 10.36
N ILE A 4 2.29 10.87 9.03
CA ILE A 4 1.58 9.87 8.22
C ILE A 4 2.62 9.17 7.36
N THR A 5 2.57 7.85 7.27
CA THR A 5 3.45 7.09 6.35
C THR A 5 2.58 6.31 5.39
N ILE A 6 2.78 6.49 4.08
CA ILE A 6 2.01 5.83 3.04
C ILE A 6 2.90 4.81 2.32
N ALA A 7 2.66 3.53 2.62
CA ALA A 7 3.22 2.40 1.93
C ALA A 7 2.17 1.76 1.01
N GLY A 8 2.59 0.83 0.15
CA GLY A 8 1.67 0.13 -0.74
C GLY A 8 2.27 -0.28 -2.07
N ASP A 9 1.49 -1.04 -2.81
CA ASP A 9 1.90 -1.67 -4.06
C ASP A 9 2.18 -0.66 -5.18
N LEU A 10 2.88 -1.10 -6.23
CA LEU A 10 3.04 -0.25 -7.41
C LEU A 10 1.68 -0.03 -8.07
N GLY A 11 1.37 1.20 -8.44
CA GLY A 11 0.09 1.51 -9.09
C GLY A 11 -1.12 1.61 -8.15
N SER A 12 -0.91 1.52 -6.83
CA SER A 12 -2.00 1.66 -5.85
C SER A 12 -2.54 3.08 -5.70
N GLY A 13 -1.83 4.10 -6.18
CA GLY A 13 -2.31 5.50 -6.13
C GLY A 13 -1.83 6.31 -4.92
N LYS A 14 -0.75 5.88 -4.24
CA LYS A 14 -0.15 6.60 -3.09
C LYS A 14 0.02 8.09 -3.30
N SER A 15 0.63 8.52 -4.41
CA SER A 15 0.84 9.94 -4.69
C SER A 15 -0.46 10.72 -4.84
N THR A 16 -1.52 10.08 -5.36
CA THR A 16 -2.86 10.69 -5.43
C THR A 16 -3.43 10.94 -4.05
N VAL A 17 -3.35 9.94 -3.16
CA VAL A 17 -3.82 10.05 -1.76
C VAL A 17 -3.00 11.07 -0.99
N ALA A 18 -1.67 11.05 -1.11
CA ALA A 18 -0.79 12.01 -0.46
C ALA A 18 -1.15 13.45 -0.86
N ASN A 19 -1.34 13.70 -2.17
CA ASN A 19 -1.75 15.00 -2.69
C ASN A 19 -3.14 15.41 -2.19
N HIS A 20 -4.09 14.48 -2.11
CA HIS A 20 -5.41 14.77 -1.56
C HIS A 20 -5.32 15.17 -0.09
N LEU A 21 -4.52 14.46 0.71
CA LEU A 21 -4.33 14.77 2.13
C LEU A 21 -3.78 16.18 2.32
N ILE A 22 -2.68 16.58 1.68
CA ILE A 22 -2.13 17.94 1.87
C ILE A 22 -3.06 19.08 1.47
N ASN A 23 -4.03 18.82 0.60
CA ASN A 23 -5.03 19.82 0.23
C ASN A 23 -6.15 19.97 1.28
N ASN A 24 -6.27 19.02 2.20
CA ASN A 24 -7.33 18.98 3.21
C ASN A 24 -6.81 19.09 4.65
N ILE A 25 -5.54 18.77 4.89
CA ILE A 25 -4.88 18.90 6.20
C ILE A 25 -3.54 19.64 6.05
N ASN A 26 -3.14 20.37 7.09
CA ASN A 26 -1.92 21.19 7.07
C ASN A 26 -0.65 20.36 7.27
N TYR A 27 -0.32 19.56 6.25
CA TYR A 27 0.82 18.66 6.22
C TYR A 27 1.71 18.96 5.01
N ARG A 28 3.00 18.63 5.12
CA ARG A 28 3.92 18.61 3.97
C ARG A 28 4.20 17.17 3.53
N ILE A 29 4.56 16.95 2.28
CA ILE A 29 4.92 15.62 1.77
C ILE A 29 6.44 15.51 1.61
N GLU A 30 6.98 14.39 2.08
CA GLU A 30 8.32 13.92 1.74
C GLU A 30 8.22 12.58 1.01
N SER A 31 8.62 12.53 -0.26
CA SER A 31 8.55 11.32 -1.08
C SER A 31 9.94 10.76 -1.33
N ALA A 32 10.22 9.61 -0.73
CA ALA A 32 11.47 8.88 -0.97
C ALA A 32 11.63 8.56 -2.45
N GLY A 33 10.54 8.18 -3.13
CA GLY A 33 10.56 7.89 -4.56
C GLY A 33 10.92 9.10 -5.44
N LEU A 34 10.57 10.32 -5.04
CA LEU A 34 11.04 11.53 -5.72
C LEU A 34 12.52 11.81 -5.43
N ILE A 35 12.97 11.62 -4.19
CA ILE A 35 14.39 11.77 -3.82
C ILE A 35 15.24 10.78 -4.63
N PHE A 36 14.85 9.51 -4.69
CA PHE A 36 15.53 8.47 -5.48
C PHE A 36 15.61 8.81 -6.97
N ARG A 37 14.52 9.32 -7.57
CA ARG A 37 14.52 9.72 -8.99
C ARG A 37 15.47 10.88 -9.25
N ARG A 38 15.49 11.89 -8.38
CA ARG A 38 16.45 13.00 -8.49
C ARG A 38 17.90 12.53 -8.35
N LEU A 39 18.18 11.60 -7.44
CA LEU A 39 19.52 11.02 -7.28
C LEU A 39 19.93 10.23 -8.53
N ALA A 40 19.01 9.46 -9.13
CA ALA A 40 19.27 8.73 -10.37
C ALA A 40 19.65 9.69 -11.51
N GLU A 41 18.87 10.76 -11.71
CA GLU A 41 19.14 11.80 -12.71
C GLU A 41 20.50 12.47 -12.49
N GLN A 42 20.87 12.78 -11.24
CA GLN A 42 22.17 13.35 -10.89
C GLN A 42 23.36 12.42 -11.22
N HIS A 43 23.13 11.10 -11.24
CA HIS A 43 24.14 10.11 -11.61
C HIS A 43 24.08 9.72 -13.10
N GLY A 44 23.21 10.37 -13.89
CA GLY A 44 23.02 10.03 -15.30
C GLY A 44 22.41 8.64 -15.52
N MET A 45 21.67 8.12 -14.53
CA MET A 45 21.06 6.79 -14.55
C MET A 45 19.54 6.90 -14.61
N THR A 46 18.89 5.91 -15.21
CA THR A 46 17.44 5.70 -15.06
C THR A 46 17.11 5.24 -13.64
N ALA A 47 15.84 5.35 -13.23
CA ALA A 47 15.40 4.85 -11.92
C ALA A 47 15.63 3.32 -11.77
N LYS A 48 15.54 2.55 -12.86
CA LYS A 48 15.80 1.10 -12.87
C LYS A 48 17.28 0.81 -12.65
N GLU A 49 18.16 1.47 -13.41
CA GLU A 49 19.62 1.36 -13.26
C GLU A 49 20.08 1.80 -11.87
N PHE A 50 19.52 2.91 -11.35
CA PHE A 50 19.86 3.38 -10.02
C PHE A 50 19.43 2.39 -8.93
N ASN A 51 18.26 1.74 -9.07
CA ASN A 51 17.86 0.67 -8.14
C ASN A 51 18.84 -0.52 -8.15
N GLN A 52 19.36 -0.92 -9.32
CA GLN A 52 20.38 -1.97 -9.39
C GLN A 52 21.73 -1.50 -8.82
N PHE A 53 22.07 -0.22 -9.03
CA PHE A 53 23.28 0.37 -8.50
C PHE A 53 23.29 0.40 -6.96
N ILE A 54 22.20 0.79 -6.31
CA ILE A 54 22.11 0.84 -4.84
C ILE A 54 22.10 -0.54 -4.18
N GLU A 55 21.65 -1.60 -4.87
CA GLU A 55 21.75 -2.99 -4.37
C GLU A 55 23.21 -3.38 -4.06
N SER A 56 24.16 -2.84 -4.83
CA SER A 56 25.61 -3.02 -4.58
C SER A 56 26.26 -1.85 -3.83
N ASN A 57 25.50 -0.79 -3.52
CA ASN A 57 25.98 0.45 -2.90
C ASN A 57 25.04 0.91 -1.77
N PRO A 58 24.97 0.15 -0.64
CA PRO A 58 23.99 0.36 0.43
C PRO A 58 24.10 1.74 1.11
N LYS A 59 25.21 2.47 0.92
CA LYS A 59 25.37 3.84 1.44
C LYS A 59 24.24 4.78 0.99
N TYR A 60 23.73 4.64 -0.24
CA TYR A 60 22.68 5.51 -0.75
C TYR A 60 21.32 5.18 -0.14
N ASP A 61 21.02 3.91 0.09
CA ASP A 61 19.83 3.46 0.84
C ASP A 61 19.90 4.00 2.28
N ASN A 62 21.02 3.78 2.97
CA ASN A 62 21.21 4.26 4.34
C ASN A 62 21.04 5.78 4.45
N MET A 63 21.56 6.55 3.48
CA MET A 63 21.41 8.01 3.49
C MET A 63 19.94 8.46 3.42
N VAL A 64 19.12 7.81 2.59
CA VAL A 64 17.69 8.15 2.48
C VAL A 64 16.94 7.72 3.72
N ASP A 65 17.24 6.53 4.24
CA ASP A 65 16.61 5.99 5.44
C ASP A 65 16.95 6.82 6.69
N ASP A 66 18.21 7.20 6.87
CA ASP A 66 18.68 8.05 7.97
C ASP A 66 17.99 9.42 7.92
N ALA A 67 17.84 10.00 6.72
CA ALA A 67 17.14 11.28 6.56
C ALA A 67 15.65 11.17 6.91
N ILE A 68 14.97 10.10 6.49
CA ILE A 68 13.55 9.85 6.84
C ILE A 68 13.40 9.68 8.35
N LYS A 69 14.29 8.89 8.95
CA LYS A 69 14.29 8.66 10.40
C LYS A 69 14.51 9.96 11.17
N GLU A 70 15.52 10.73 10.81
CA GLU A 70 15.85 12.00 11.45
C GLU A 70 14.68 13.00 11.37
N MET A 71 14.07 13.14 10.18
CA MET A 71 12.88 13.98 10.01
C MET A 71 11.72 13.48 10.88
N GLY A 72 11.45 12.17 10.89
CA GLY A 72 10.37 11.58 11.67
C GLY A 72 10.56 11.66 13.19
N GLU A 73 11.80 11.83 13.66
CA GLU A 73 12.13 12.05 15.07
C GLU A 73 12.03 13.52 15.50
N LYS A 74 12.31 14.45 14.60
CA LYS A 74 12.43 15.89 14.91
C LYS A 74 11.19 16.70 14.56
N GLU A 75 10.37 16.21 13.64
CA GLU A 75 9.26 16.95 13.06
C GLU A 75 7.96 16.14 13.12
N GLU A 76 6.84 16.87 13.14
CA GLU A 76 5.48 16.33 13.01
C GLU A 76 4.80 16.92 11.77
N ASN A 77 3.63 16.41 11.42
CA ASN A 77 2.82 16.87 10.28
C ASN A 77 3.48 16.64 8.91
N ILE A 78 4.22 15.54 8.78
CA ILE A 78 4.82 15.10 7.51
C ILE A 78 4.12 13.84 7.02
N ILE A 79 3.77 13.84 5.73
CA ILE A 79 3.36 12.66 4.98
C ILE A 79 4.60 12.08 4.29
N PHE A 80 5.06 10.92 4.75
CA PHE A 80 6.15 10.19 4.11
C PHE A 80 5.58 9.20 3.07
N ASP A 81 5.74 9.52 1.78
CA ASP A 81 5.44 8.60 0.67
C ASP A 81 6.67 7.72 0.40
N SER A 82 6.69 6.56 1.06
CA SER A 82 7.80 5.62 1.01
C SER A 82 7.35 4.22 1.42
N ARG A 83 7.90 3.20 0.77
CA ARG A 83 7.55 1.80 1.05
C ARG A 83 7.98 1.33 2.45
N LEU A 84 8.98 1.97 3.05
CA LEU A 84 9.55 1.55 4.34
C LEU A 84 9.55 2.66 5.42
N ALA A 85 9.04 3.87 5.13
CA ALA A 85 9.05 4.94 6.12
C ALA A 85 8.27 4.61 7.40
N TRP A 86 7.24 3.75 7.33
CA TRP A 86 6.50 3.27 8.50
C TRP A 86 7.38 2.56 9.55
N TYR A 87 8.50 1.98 9.11
CA TYR A 87 9.48 1.31 9.96
C TYR A 87 10.40 2.33 10.65
N PHE A 88 10.91 3.31 9.89
CA PHE A 88 11.82 4.35 10.39
C PHE A 88 11.13 5.47 11.17
N VAL A 89 9.84 5.69 10.92
CA VAL A 89 9.01 6.69 11.58
C VAL A 89 7.91 5.96 12.38
N PRO A 90 8.24 5.32 13.51
CA PRO A 90 7.28 4.49 14.23
C PRO A 90 6.12 5.29 14.83
N LYS A 91 6.31 6.58 15.09
CA LYS A 91 5.28 7.53 15.55
C LYS A 91 4.53 8.13 14.36
N SER A 92 3.85 7.29 13.60
CA SER A 92 3.04 7.69 12.46
C SER A 92 1.70 6.95 12.43
N PHE A 93 0.73 7.53 11.72
CA PHE A 93 -0.42 6.79 11.20
C PHE A 93 0.01 6.06 9.92
N LYS A 94 0.05 4.73 9.97
CA LYS A 94 0.66 3.89 8.94
C LYS A 94 -0.41 3.38 7.97
N ILE A 95 -0.36 3.87 6.74
CA ILE A 95 -1.29 3.50 5.67
C ILE A 95 -0.62 2.49 4.75
N TYR A 96 -1.32 1.40 4.42
CA TYR A 96 -0.96 0.49 3.33
C TYR A 96 -2.02 0.50 2.23
N MET A 97 -1.61 0.85 1.01
CA MET A 97 -2.47 0.84 -0.16
C MET A 97 -2.20 -0.40 -1.01
N TYR A 98 -3.13 -1.34 -0.97
CA TYR A 98 -3.11 -2.55 -1.79
C TYR A 98 -3.70 -2.29 -3.19
N VAL A 99 -3.20 -3.01 -4.19
CA VAL A 99 -3.86 -3.14 -5.49
C VAL A 99 -3.57 -4.54 -6.04
N ASP A 100 -4.57 -5.19 -6.61
CA ASP A 100 -4.38 -6.46 -7.31
C ASP A 100 -3.46 -6.28 -8.53
N ILE A 101 -2.77 -7.36 -8.89
CA ILE A 101 -1.73 -7.31 -9.91
C ILE A 101 -2.24 -6.94 -11.31
N ASP A 102 -3.46 -7.32 -11.66
CA ASP A 102 -4.01 -7.04 -12.99
C ASP A 102 -4.35 -5.57 -13.11
N THR A 103 -5.03 -5.00 -12.10
CA THR A 103 -5.31 -3.57 -12.02
C THR A 103 -4.02 -2.75 -11.93
N ALA A 104 -3.04 -3.21 -11.15
CA ALA A 104 -1.74 -2.54 -11.04
C ALA A 104 -1.05 -2.46 -12.40
N THR A 105 -1.04 -3.58 -13.14
CA THR A 105 -0.46 -3.68 -14.47
C THR A 105 -1.15 -2.73 -15.44
N GLU A 106 -2.48 -2.74 -15.50
CA GLU A 106 -3.24 -1.86 -16.38
C GLU A 106 -2.96 -0.38 -16.08
N ARG A 107 -2.95 0.01 -14.80
CA ARG A 107 -2.66 1.40 -14.40
C ARG A 107 -1.27 1.82 -14.81
N ILE A 108 -0.26 0.97 -14.57
CA ILE A 108 1.14 1.29 -14.84
C ILE A 108 1.41 1.32 -16.34
N PHE A 109 0.88 0.35 -17.08
CA PHE A 109 1.03 0.28 -18.53
C PHE A 109 0.44 1.50 -19.25
N ASN A 110 -0.69 2.01 -18.76
CA ASN A 110 -1.37 3.17 -19.34
C ASN A 110 -0.89 4.53 -18.80
N ASP A 111 -0.01 4.55 -17.79
CA ASP A 111 0.49 5.78 -17.17
C ASP A 111 1.57 6.44 -18.04
N LYS A 112 1.12 7.24 -19.02
CA LYS A 112 1.99 8.03 -19.91
C LYS A 112 2.85 9.07 -19.18
N GLY A 113 2.58 9.36 -17.90
CA GLY A 113 3.34 10.30 -17.07
C GLY A 113 4.57 9.67 -16.40
N ARG A 114 4.68 8.34 -16.35
CA ARG A 114 5.88 7.66 -15.89
C ARG A 114 6.92 7.60 -16.99
N VAL A 115 7.79 8.60 -16.99
CA VAL A 115 8.92 8.73 -17.94
C VAL A 115 9.90 7.54 -17.88
N SER A 116 9.89 6.75 -16.79
CA SER A 116 10.93 5.74 -16.53
C SER A 116 10.66 4.34 -17.08
N GLU A 117 9.44 4.01 -17.52
CA GLU A 117 9.06 2.60 -17.77
C GLU A 117 8.07 2.51 -18.94
N SER A 118 8.55 2.49 -20.19
CA SER A 118 7.74 2.06 -21.34
C SER A 118 7.84 0.54 -21.49
N TYR A 119 6.74 -0.17 -21.27
CA TYR A 119 6.68 -1.61 -21.47
C TYR A 119 6.30 -1.95 -22.91
N SER A 120 6.86 -3.04 -23.45
CA SER A 120 6.54 -3.53 -24.80
C SER A 120 5.10 -4.03 -24.91
N ASP A 121 4.60 -4.64 -23.84
CA ASP A 121 3.30 -5.30 -23.77
C ASP A 121 2.87 -5.49 -22.31
N MET A 122 1.58 -5.80 -22.09
CA MET A 122 1.01 -5.96 -20.75
C MET A 122 1.58 -7.16 -19.97
N GLU A 123 1.94 -8.26 -20.63
CA GLU A 123 2.49 -9.44 -19.96
C GLU A 123 3.90 -9.16 -19.42
N THR A 124 4.73 -8.48 -20.22
CA THR A 124 6.04 -7.99 -19.79
C THR A 124 5.91 -7.01 -18.62
N ALA A 125 4.96 -6.08 -18.68
CA ALA A 125 4.69 -5.16 -17.57
C ALA A 125 4.32 -5.91 -16.28
N LYS A 126 3.39 -6.86 -16.37
CA LYS A 126 2.95 -7.69 -15.24
C LYS A 126 4.11 -8.43 -14.59
N LYS A 127 4.94 -9.08 -15.42
CA LYS A 127 6.12 -9.81 -14.97
C LYS A 127 7.10 -8.91 -14.23
N GLU A 128 7.47 -7.76 -14.80
CA GLU A 128 8.40 -6.83 -14.17
C GLU A 128 7.86 -6.25 -12.85
N ILE A 129 6.55 -5.98 -12.75
CA ILE A 129 5.92 -5.53 -11.50
C ILE A 129 6.02 -6.60 -10.41
N ILE A 130 5.75 -7.86 -10.74
CA ILE A 130 5.88 -8.99 -9.81
C ILE A 130 7.33 -9.15 -9.35
N GLU A 131 8.28 -9.19 -10.29
CA GLU A 131 9.71 -9.34 -10.00
C GLU A 131 10.22 -8.21 -9.10
N ARG A 132 9.80 -6.97 -9.37
CA ARG A 132 10.14 -5.82 -8.54
C ARG A 132 9.59 -5.95 -7.13
N ARG A 133 8.33 -6.38 -6.97
CA ARG A 133 7.74 -6.59 -5.64
C ARG A 133 8.49 -7.68 -4.87
N GLN A 134 8.81 -8.80 -5.53
CA GLN A 134 9.57 -9.89 -4.92
C GLN A 134 10.97 -9.45 -4.49
N SER A 135 11.67 -8.68 -5.34
CA SER A 135 12.96 -8.08 -5.00
C SER A 135 12.85 -7.17 -3.78
N GLU A 136 11.83 -6.31 -3.71
CA GLU A 136 11.59 -5.42 -2.57
C GLU A 136 11.34 -6.19 -1.27
N VAL A 137 10.49 -7.22 -1.29
CA VAL A 137 10.23 -8.08 -0.12
C VAL A 137 11.52 -8.76 0.35
N LEU A 138 12.27 -9.37 -0.56
CA LEU A 138 13.53 -10.04 -0.23
C LEU A 138 14.56 -9.06 0.33
N ARG A 139 14.69 -7.89 -0.29
CA ARG A 139 15.61 -6.82 0.14
C ARG A 139 15.28 -6.39 1.56
N TYR A 140 14.05 -6.00 1.86
CA TYR A 140 13.71 -5.52 3.19
C TYR A 140 13.78 -6.60 4.27
N LYS A 141 13.48 -7.85 3.91
CA LYS A 141 13.69 -8.99 4.81
C LYS A 141 15.17 -9.23 5.10
N THR A 142 16.04 -9.08 4.11
CA THR A 142 17.48 -9.30 4.25
C THR A 142 18.15 -8.19 5.05
N PHE A 143 17.86 -6.92 4.71
CA PHE A 143 18.55 -5.77 5.31
C PHE A 143 17.98 -5.34 6.66
N TYR A 144 16.66 -5.47 6.85
CA TYR A 144 15.99 -4.95 8.05
C TYR A 144 15.25 -6.02 8.86
N ASN A 145 15.23 -7.29 8.39
CA ASN A 145 14.38 -8.34 8.94
C ASN A 145 12.89 -7.95 9.00
N VAL A 146 12.47 -7.07 8.09
CA VAL A 146 11.10 -6.56 8.01
C VAL A 146 10.31 -7.35 6.98
N ASP A 147 9.08 -7.70 7.33
CA ASP A 147 8.10 -8.25 6.40
C ASP A 147 7.09 -7.15 6.02
N ILE A 148 7.19 -6.63 4.80
CA ILE A 148 6.29 -5.59 4.29
C ILE A 148 4.91 -6.14 3.90
N ASP A 149 4.76 -7.46 3.79
CA ASP A 149 3.50 -8.15 3.51
C ASP A 149 2.74 -8.51 4.79
N ASN A 150 3.34 -8.29 5.97
CA ASN A 150 2.63 -8.40 7.24
C ASN A 150 1.77 -7.16 7.47
N TYR A 151 0.45 -7.32 7.36
CA TYR A 151 -0.50 -6.21 7.45
C TYR A 151 -0.69 -5.69 8.87
N ASN A 152 -0.24 -6.42 9.89
CA ASN A 152 -0.29 -5.94 11.27
C ASN A 152 0.64 -4.75 11.53
N ASN A 153 1.60 -4.49 10.64
CA ASN A 153 2.50 -3.34 10.70
C ASN A 153 1.81 -1.99 10.46
N TYR A 154 0.60 -1.98 9.91
CA TYR A 154 -0.09 -0.77 9.46
C TYR A 154 -1.33 -0.49 10.33
N ASP A 155 -1.73 0.78 10.41
CA ASP A 155 -2.91 1.25 11.16
C ASP A 155 -4.15 1.35 10.28
N PHE A 156 -3.96 1.45 8.96
CA PHE A 156 -5.03 1.49 7.96
C PHE A 156 -4.60 0.82 6.67
N ILE A 157 -5.45 -0.06 6.14
CA ILE A 157 -5.20 -0.84 4.93
C ILE A 157 -6.40 -0.67 4.00
N ILE A 158 -6.11 -0.34 2.74
CA ILE A 158 -7.16 -0.13 1.73
C ILE A 158 -6.79 -0.77 0.40
N ASP A 159 -7.72 -1.57 -0.13
CA ASP A 159 -7.69 -2.10 -1.47
C ASP A 159 -8.20 -1.04 -2.46
N THR A 160 -7.31 -0.61 -3.35
CA THR A 160 -7.61 0.46 -4.30
C THR A 160 -8.03 -0.06 -5.66
N SER A 161 -8.13 -1.38 -5.88
CA SER A 161 -8.33 -1.97 -7.20
C SER A 161 -9.56 -1.44 -7.92
N HIS A 162 -10.72 -1.57 -7.27
CA HIS A 162 -12.01 -1.30 -7.90
C HIS A 162 -12.71 -0.06 -7.34
N ALA A 163 -12.16 0.54 -6.28
CA ALA A 163 -12.66 1.77 -5.68
C ALA A 163 -12.28 3.00 -6.52
N THR A 164 -13.16 4.01 -6.52
CA THR A 164 -12.83 5.28 -7.16
C THR A 164 -11.77 6.05 -6.37
N LYS A 165 -11.11 7.02 -7.02
CA LYS A 165 -10.11 7.86 -6.33
C LYS A 165 -10.75 8.62 -5.18
N GLU A 166 -11.97 9.11 -5.39
CA GLU A 166 -12.76 9.86 -4.42
C GLU A 166 -13.11 8.99 -3.21
N GLU A 167 -13.59 7.76 -3.43
CA GLU A 167 -13.88 6.81 -2.34
C GLU A 167 -12.63 6.52 -1.49
N VAL A 168 -11.50 6.24 -2.14
CA VAL A 168 -10.23 5.96 -1.44
C VAL A 168 -9.75 7.18 -0.66
N ASN A 169 -9.77 8.36 -1.29
CA ASN A 169 -9.32 9.61 -0.69
C ASN A 169 -10.13 9.99 0.56
N GLU A 170 -11.46 9.99 0.44
CA GLU A 170 -12.36 10.32 1.54
C GLU A 170 -12.24 9.31 2.69
N LEU A 171 -12.08 8.03 2.37
CA LEU A 171 -11.97 6.99 3.39
C LEU A 171 -10.63 7.07 4.14
N VAL A 172 -9.54 7.35 3.45
CA VAL A 172 -8.23 7.59 4.07
C VAL A 172 -8.28 8.83 4.97
N LEU A 173 -8.81 9.95 4.46
CA LEU A 173 -8.90 11.20 5.21
C LEU A 173 -9.77 11.03 6.47
N SER A 174 -10.98 10.50 6.32
CA SER A 174 -11.89 10.29 7.45
C SER A 174 -11.34 9.32 8.49
N SER A 175 -10.65 8.25 8.06
CA SER A 175 -10.00 7.29 8.97
C SER A 175 -8.83 7.93 9.72
N PHE A 176 -8.02 8.74 9.04
CA PHE A 176 -6.95 9.50 9.69
C PHE A 176 -7.50 10.49 10.73
N LEU A 177 -8.52 11.27 10.38
CA LEU A 177 -9.15 12.22 11.31
C LEU A 177 -9.78 11.51 12.52
N ALA A 178 -10.38 10.33 12.31
CA ALA A 178 -10.89 9.51 13.40
C ALA A 178 -9.76 9.02 14.32
N PHE A 179 -8.67 8.51 13.74
CA PHE A 179 -7.47 8.09 14.47
C PHE A 179 -6.91 9.24 15.33
N GLU A 180 -6.73 10.42 14.74
CA GLU A 180 -6.19 11.59 15.45
C GLU A 180 -7.08 12.02 16.63
N GLN A 181 -8.40 11.86 16.50
CA GLN A 181 -9.38 12.16 17.54
C GLN A 181 -9.59 11.01 18.55
N GLY A 182 -8.89 9.88 18.41
CA GLY A 182 -9.08 8.69 19.24
C GLY A 182 -10.47 8.05 19.07
N LYS A 183 -11.12 8.27 17.91
CA LYS A 183 -12.41 7.68 17.55
C LYS A 183 -12.21 6.33 16.87
N GLU A 184 -13.22 5.47 16.97
CA GLU A 184 -13.23 4.18 16.29
C GLU A 184 -13.30 4.37 14.77
N TYR A 185 -12.52 3.56 14.03
CA TYR A 185 -12.54 3.46 12.58
C TYR A 185 -12.23 2.02 12.16
N ASN A 186 -12.63 1.64 10.94
CA ASN A 186 -12.29 0.34 10.40
C ASN A 186 -10.85 0.37 9.86
N LYS A 187 -9.99 -0.49 10.42
CA LYS A 187 -8.58 -0.63 10.02
C LYS A 187 -8.41 -1.16 8.59
N VAL A 188 -9.32 -2.02 8.12
CA VAL A 188 -9.14 -2.73 6.85
C VAL A 188 -10.35 -2.56 5.95
N TRP A 189 -10.09 -2.17 4.70
CA TRP A 189 -11.08 -2.05 3.64
C TRP A 189 -10.60 -2.80 2.41
N MET A 190 -11.35 -3.80 1.98
CA MET A 190 -10.99 -4.64 0.84
C MET A 190 -12.03 -4.52 -0.26
N SER A 191 -11.61 -4.72 -1.52
CA SER A 191 -12.58 -4.86 -2.59
C SER A 191 -13.22 -6.25 -2.51
N PRO A 192 -14.55 -6.36 -2.46
CA PRO A 192 -15.20 -7.66 -2.37
C PRO A 192 -14.93 -8.53 -3.62
N LYS A 193 -14.57 -7.91 -4.76
CA LYS A 193 -14.19 -8.61 -6.00
C LYS A 193 -12.81 -9.29 -5.92
N ASN A 194 -11.96 -8.86 -5.00
CA ASN A 194 -10.61 -9.42 -4.79
C ASN A 194 -10.58 -10.48 -3.68
N LEU A 195 -11.74 -10.84 -3.12
CA LEU A 195 -11.86 -11.83 -2.07
C LEU A 195 -12.29 -13.18 -2.66
N ASP A 196 -11.49 -14.20 -2.40
CA ASP A 196 -11.79 -15.57 -2.79
C ASP A 196 -12.86 -16.15 -1.87
N LEU A 197 -13.98 -16.55 -2.48
CA LEU A 197 -15.15 -17.15 -1.82
C LEU A 197 -15.19 -18.68 -1.97
N SER A 198 -14.17 -19.27 -2.60
CA SER A 198 -14.04 -20.73 -2.66
C SER A 198 -13.91 -21.27 -1.24
N LYS A 199 -14.74 -22.28 -0.93
CA LYS A 199 -14.78 -22.86 0.40
C LYS A 199 -13.50 -23.67 0.61
N ASP A 200 -12.58 -23.14 1.41
CA ASP A 200 -11.40 -23.89 1.81
C ASP A 200 -11.72 -25.06 2.78
N ASN A 201 -12.98 -25.23 3.22
CA ASN A 201 -13.44 -26.43 3.93
C ASN A 201 -14.99 -26.53 3.92
N GLU A 202 -15.51 -27.72 3.61
CA GLU A 202 -16.95 -28.05 3.51
C GLU A 202 -17.76 -27.92 4.82
N ASN A 203 -17.18 -27.43 5.93
CA ASN A 203 -17.82 -27.51 7.26
C ASN A 203 -17.89 -26.20 8.06
N ILE A 204 -17.66 -25.03 7.44
CA ILE A 204 -17.96 -23.77 8.14
C ILE A 204 -19.44 -23.46 7.90
N LYS A 205 -20.26 -23.74 8.92
CA LYS A 205 -21.61 -23.16 9.02
C LYS A 205 -21.41 -21.64 8.92
N ASP A 206 -21.94 -21.02 7.86
CA ASP A 206 -22.08 -19.56 7.79
C ASP A 206 -22.97 -19.17 8.99
N ASN A 207 -22.34 -18.93 10.13
CA ASN A 207 -22.97 -18.16 11.18
C ASN A 207 -23.25 -16.81 10.52
N VAL A 208 -24.50 -16.36 10.64
CA VAL A 208 -24.97 -15.02 10.25
C VAL A 208 -24.24 -14.00 11.14
N SER A 209 -22.94 -13.86 10.93
CA SER A 209 -22.10 -12.91 11.62
C SER A 209 -21.99 -11.68 10.76
N ASN A 210 -22.18 -10.53 11.38
CA ASN A 210 -22.03 -9.23 10.71
C ASN A 210 -20.58 -8.89 10.36
N GLU A 211 -19.61 -9.68 10.84
CA GLU A 211 -18.18 -9.46 10.67
C GLU A 211 -17.62 -10.29 9.52
N ILE A 212 -16.71 -9.69 8.75
CA ILE A 212 -15.96 -10.37 7.70
C ILE A 212 -14.55 -10.59 8.21
N GLU A 213 -14.05 -11.82 8.11
CA GLU A 213 -12.66 -12.15 8.40
C GLU A 213 -12.08 -12.87 7.19
N ILE A 214 -10.81 -12.57 6.89
CA ILE A 214 -10.09 -13.11 5.74
C ILE A 214 -8.74 -13.65 6.17
N VAL A 215 -8.20 -14.60 5.40
CA VAL A 215 -6.82 -15.08 5.54
C VAL A 215 -6.06 -14.82 4.25
N LYS A 216 -4.79 -14.38 4.33
CA LYS A 216 -3.94 -14.25 3.13
C LYS A 216 -3.13 -15.53 2.93
N LYS A 217 -3.41 -16.27 1.85
CA LYS A 217 -2.67 -17.48 1.46
C LYS A 217 -2.24 -17.36 0.01
N GLU A 218 -1.00 -17.72 -0.28
CA GLU A 218 -0.46 -17.75 -1.66
C GLU A 218 -0.68 -16.43 -2.43
N GLY A 219 -0.62 -15.29 -1.72
CA GLY A 219 -0.84 -13.96 -2.31
C GLY A 219 -2.31 -13.60 -2.57
N ARG A 220 -3.28 -14.43 -2.16
CA ARG A 220 -4.73 -14.18 -2.29
C ARG A 220 -5.39 -14.06 -0.94
N PHE A 221 -6.48 -13.29 -0.89
CA PHE A 221 -7.31 -13.14 0.30
C PHE A 221 -8.51 -14.07 0.23
N HIS A 222 -8.58 -15.04 1.13
CA HIS A 222 -9.68 -16.00 1.22
C HIS A 222 -10.62 -15.60 2.35
N VAL A 223 -11.91 -15.61 2.09
CA VAL A 223 -12.93 -15.36 3.11
C VAL A 223 -13.02 -16.59 4.01
N ILE A 224 -12.92 -16.39 5.31
CA ILE A 224 -13.13 -17.46 6.31
C ILE A 224 -14.44 -17.26 7.08
N LYS A 225 -14.98 -16.05 7.10
CA LYS A 225 -16.24 -15.68 7.75
C LYS A 225 -16.89 -14.50 7.03
N GLY A 226 -18.22 -14.53 6.88
CA GLY A 226 -19.00 -13.44 6.27
C GLY A 226 -19.22 -13.58 4.76
N HIS A 227 -19.24 -14.81 4.21
CA HIS A 227 -19.37 -15.05 2.77
C HIS A 227 -20.63 -14.42 2.15
N GLU A 228 -21.79 -14.58 2.79
CA GLU A 228 -23.04 -14.00 2.30
C GLU A 228 -22.96 -12.47 2.21
N LYS A 229 -22.34 -11.81 3.19
CA LYS A 229 -22.16 -10.34 3.16
C LYS A 229 -21.27 -9.90 2.01
N ILE A 230 -20.25 -10.68 1.66
CA ILE A 230 -19.42 -10.41 0.47
C ILE A 230 -20.24 -10.62 -0.80
N ARG A 231 -21.03 -11.71 -0.90
CA ARG A 231 -21.91 -11.95 -2.07
C ARG A 231 -22.92 -10.82 -2.25
N GLU A 232 -23.55 -10.37 -1.17
CA GLU A 232 -24.46 -9.22 -1.16
C GLU A 232 -23.75 -7.94 -1.60
N ALA A 233 -22.56 -7.65 -1.06
CA ALA A 233 -21.78 -6.48 -1.45
C ALA A 233 -21.41 -6.49 -2.95
N ILE A 234 -21.04 -7.64 -3.50
CA ILE A 234 -20.79 -7.80 -4.95
C ILE A 234 -22.06 -7.52 -5.75
N LYS A 235 -23.20 -8.09 -5.32
CA LYS A 235 -24.50 -7.92 -5.99
C LYS A 235 -24.97 -6.46 -5.97
N GLU A 236 -24.71 -5.75 -4.87
CA GLU A 236 -25.02 -4.32 -4.71
C GLU A 236 -24.03 -3.40 -5.45
N GLY A 237 -22.95 -3.95 -6.02
CA GLY A 237 -21.93 -3.17 -6.72
C GLY A 237 -21.04 -2.35 -5.79
N LYS A 238 -20.88 -2.75 -4.52
CA LYS A 238 -19.97 -2.09 -3.59
C LYS A 238 -18.52 -2.29 -4.04
N ASN A 239 -17.75 -1.22 -4.02
CA ASN A 239 -16.32 -1.27 -4.35
C ASN A 239 -15.44 -1.67 -3.16
N LEU A 240 -15.90 -1.39 -1.94
CA LEU A 240 -15.19 -1.63 -0.69
C LEU A 240 -16.12 -2.21 0.37
N VAL A 241 -15.55 -3.09 1.20
CA VAL A 241 -16.18 -3.62 2.42
C VAL A 241 -15.19 -3.59 3.57
N ALA A 242 -15.68 -3.27 4.76
CA ALA A 242 -14.87 -3.30 5.98
C ALA A 242 -14.58 -4.76 6.39
N ILE A 243 -13.32 -5.04 6.71
CA ILE A 243 -12.85 -6.35 7.18
C ILE A 243 -12.45 -6.21 8.64
N LYS A 244 -12.90 -7.16 9.47
CA LYS A 244 -12.64 -7.17 10.90
C LYS A 244 -11.20 -7.59 11.21
N ALA A 245 -10.71 -8.62 10.53
CA ALA A 245 -9.38 -9.16 10.72
C ALA A 245 -8.83 -9.77 9.43
N ILE A 246 -7.51 -9.60 9.25
CA ILE A 246 -6.70 -10.35 8.28
C ILE A 246 -5.86 -11.33 9.09
N HIS A 247 -5.98 -12.60 8.79
CA HIS A 247 -5.19 -13.69 9.36
C HIS A 247 -4.04 -14.05 8.41
N GLU A 248 -2.92 -14.51 8.99
CA GLU A 248 -1.72 -14.99 8.29
C GLU A 248 -1.54 -16.50 8.49
#